data_AF-A0A969AJ01-F1
#
_entry.id   AF-A0A969AJ01-F1
#
_cell.length_a   1.000
_cell.length_b   1.000
_cell.length_c   1.000
_cell.angle_alpha   90.00
_cell.angle_beta   90.00
_cell.angle_gamma   90.00
#
_symmetry.space_group_name_H-M   'P 1'
#
loop_
_entity.id
_entity.type
_entity.pdbx_description
1 polymer ?
#
loop_
_entity_poly.entity_id
_entity_poly.type
_entity_poly.pdbx_seq_one_letter_code
_entity_poly.pdbx_strand_id
1 'polypeptide(L)'
;MPPAPSAAWFWTLPGLIATTWLSFTPPAQPFPEPIAIPFVPALDGSAFIPPGAESSTRAQAGSVRAIVNDDGRVPVTSRRYPWSAIGRVDWVNHRGQVTGSCTGTLIGVDLVLTNAHCIVDEASDRPTTQTVLFRPNLVRGRAETEAQVMDVAYGDSPYTGQAADDWAILRLDQPLGETYGYLGWRTLDLGDPDVLAQIEGNISVVGYAGD
;
A
#
# COMPACT_ATOMS: atom_id res chain seq x y z
N MET A 1 -2.48 -4.79 -51.44
CA MET A 1 -3.64 -5.70 -51.44
C MET A 1 -3.18 -7.07 -51.93
N PRO A 2 -3.62 -8.16 -51.30
CA PRO A 2 -2.85 -8.85 -50.26
C PRO A 2 -2.23 -10.18 -50.71
N PRO A 3 -1.21 -10.68 -50.00
CA PRO A 3 -0.78 -12.07 -50.11
C PRO A 3 -1.82 -13.01 -49.48
N ALA A 4 -1.98 -14.19 -50.10
CA ALA A 4 -2.88 -15.25 -49.66
C ALA A 4 -2.43 -15.86 -48.31
N PRO A 5 -3.35 -16.11 -47.36
CA PRO A 5 -3.10 -17.08 -46.32
C PRO A 5 -3.47 -18.48 -46.83
N SER A 6 -2.45 -19.33 -46.88
CA SER A 6 -2.51 -20.78 -46.99
C SER A 6 -3.40 -21.36 -45.88
N ALA A 7 -4.51 -21.99 -46.27
CA ALA A 7 -5.30 -22.82 -45.37
C ALA A 7 -4.55 -24.12 -45.08
N ALA A 8 -4.22 -24.38 -43.82
CA ALA A 8 -3.78 -25.69 -43.36
C ALA A 8 -5.00 -26.59 -43.13
N TRP A 9 -4.99 -27.74 -43.79
CA TRP A 9 -6.00 -28.77 -43.69
C TRP A 9 -5.75 -29.61 -42.43
N PHE A 10 -6.76 -29.74 -41.56
CA PHE A 10 -6.75 -30.73 -40.49
C PHE A 10 -7.63 -31.92 -40.86
N TRP A 11 -7.02 -33.10 -40.96
CA TRP A 11 -7.71 -34.38 -41.06
C TRP A 11 -8.20 -34.80 -39.67
N THR A 12 -9.44 -35.26 -39.57
CA THR A 12 -9.96 -35.93 -38.38
C THR A 12 -9.63 -37.42 -38.46
N LEU A 13 -9.01 -37.96 -37.41
CA LEU A 13 -9.05 -39.39 -37.09
C LEU A 13 -9.99 -39.56 -35.89
N PRO A 14 -11.02 -40.41 -35.94
CA PRO A 14 -11.86 -40.68 -34.79
C PRO A 14 -11.13 -41.68 -33.88
N GLY A 15 -10.37 -41.15 -32.92
CA GLY A 15 -9.78 -41.94 -31.84
C GLY A 15 -10.51 -41.65 -30.54
N LEU A 16 -11.22 -42.64 -30.01
CA LEU A 16 -11.83 -42.63 -28.67
C LEU A 16 -10.81 -42.21 -27.62
N ILE A 17 -10.97 -41.02 -27.05
CA ILE A 17 -10.32 -40.63 -25.80
C ILE A 17 -11.41 -40.62 -24.73
N ALA A 18 -11.37 -41.61 -23.85
CA ALA A 18 -12.15 -41.61 -22.62
C ALA A 18 -11.72 -40.38 -21.80
N THR A 19 -12.59 -39.39 -21.71
CA THR A 19 -12.43 -38.22 -20.85
C THR A 19 -12.76 -38.62 -19.41
N THR A 20 -11.82 -39.29 -18.75
CA THR A 20 -11.79 -39.28 -17.28
C THR A 20 -11.33 -37.88 -16.84
N TRP A 21 -12.29 -37.08 -16.38
CA TRP A 21 -12.01 -35.86 -15.63
C TRP A 21 -11.34 -36.26 -14.31
N LEU A 22 -10.02 -36.34 -14.30
CA LEU A 22 -9.28 -36.29 -13.05
C LEU A 22 -9.41 -34.85 -12.55
N SER A 23 -10.21 -34.66 -11.50
CA SER A 23 -10.24 -33.45 -10.71
C SER A 23 -8.85 -33.26 -10.10
N PHE A 24 -7.96 -32.58 -10.82
CA PHE A 24 -6.70 -32.13 -10.26
C PHE A 24 -7.05 -31.02 -9.27
N THR A 25 -7.18 -31.39 -8.00
CA THR A 25 -7.27 -30.42 -6.92
C THR A 25 -5.82 -30.03 -6.66
N PRO A 26 -5.34 -28.83 -7.05
CA PRO A 26 -4.00 -28.42 -6.69
C PRO A 26 -3.87 -28.56 -5.17
N PRO A 27 -2.78 -29.14 -4.65
CA PRO A 27 -2.57 -29.18 -3.21
C PRO A 27 -2.72 -27.75 -2.68
N ALA A 28 -3.53 -27.59 -1.63
CA ALA A 28 -3.59 -26.33 -0.92
C ALA A 28 -2.14 -25.93 -0.62
N GLN A 29 -1.68 -24.83 -1.22
CA GLN A 29 -0.36 -24.30 -0.92
C GLN A 29 -0.35 -24.10 0.59
N PRO A 30 0.64 -24.65 1.32
CA PRO A 30 0.74 -24.38 2.75
C PRO A 30 0.74 -22.87 2.91
N PHE A 31 -0.04 -22.37 3.89
CA PHE A 31 0.07 -20.96 4.25
C PHE A 31 1.56 -20.65 4.46
N PRO A 32 2.08 -19.54 3.91
CA PRO A 32 3.47 -19.19 4.11
C PRO A 32 3.77 -19.25 5.61
N GLU A 33 4.92 -19.83 5.97
CA GLU A 33 5.31 -19.90 7.36
C GLU A 33 5.28 -18.48 7.96
N PRO A 34 4.77 -18.30 9.20
CA PRO A 34 4.79 -17.00 9.84
C PRO A 34 6.20 -16.43 9.82
N ILE A 35 6.34 -15.18 9.37
CA ILE A 35 7.63 -14.47 9.37
C ILE A 35 8.25 -14.56 10.77
N ALA A 36 9.38 -15.26 10.87
CA ALA A 36 10.10 -15.53 12.11
C ALA A 36 11.24 -14.51 12.33
N ILE A 37 11.00 -13.25 11.97
CA ILE A 37 11.95 -12.16 12.21
C ILE A 37 11.75 -11.68 13.67
N PRO A 38 12.79 -11.77 14.53
CA PRO A 38 12.66 -11.42 15.93
C PRO A 38 12.41 -9.92 16.11
N PHE A 39 11.53 -9.56 17.06
CA PHE A 39 11.33 -8.18 17.45
C PHE A 39 12.49 -7.70 18.34
N VAL A 40 13.10 -6.57 17.97
CA VAL A 40 14.18 -5.93 18.71
C VAL A 40 13.63 -4.63 19.31
N PRO A 41 13.23 -4.59 20.60
CA PRO A 41 12.56 -3.43 21.20
C PRO A 41 13.34 -2.11 21.12
N ALA A 42 14.67 -2.18 20.98
CA ALA A 42 15.52 -1.00 20.87
C ALA A 42 15.50 -0.34 19.47
N LEU A 43 15.05 -1.07 18.45
CA LEU A 43 15.04 -0.63 17.04
C LEU A 43 13.63 -0.59 16.45
N ASP A 44 12.76 -1.47 16.93
CA ASP A 44 11.46 -1.71 16.33
C ASP A 44 10.33 -0.96 17.06
N GLY A 45 9.34 -0.50 16.29
CA GLY A 45 8.10 0.07 16.80
C GLY A 45 7.02 -0.99 16.95
N SER A 46 6.35 -1.01 18.10
CA SER A 46 5.14 -1.82 18.28
C SER A 46 3.94 -1.16 17.63
N ALA A 47 3.07 -1.96 17.03
CA ALA A 47 1.77 -1.52 16.56
C ALA A 47 0.84 -1.18 17.75
N PHE A 48 -0.13 -0.29 17.51
CA PHE A 48 -1.21 -0.02 18.45
C PHE A 48 -2.57 -0.21 17.78
N ILE A 49 -3.41 -1.00 18.45
CA ILE A 49 -4.80 -1.23 18.06
C ILE A 49 -5.66 -0.60 19.16
N PRO A 50 -6.51 0.40 18.83
CA PRO A 50 -7.35 1.06 19.82
C PRO A 50 -8.27 0.06 20.53
N PRO A 51 -8.56 0.25 21.83
CA PRO A 51 -9.53 -0.58 22.54
C PRO A 51 -10.88 -0.60 21.82
N GLY A 52 -11.39 -1.81 21.54
CA GLY A 52 -12.67 -1.99 20.82
C GLY A 52 -12.58 -1.87 19.31
N ALA A 53 -11.41 -1.57 18.73
CA ALA A 53 -11.23 -1.61 17.29
C ALA A 53 -11.32 -3.05 16.76
N GLU A 54 -12.12 -3.23 15.72
CA GLU A 54 -12.15 -4.49 14.98
C GLU A 54 -10.90 -4.60 14.09
N SER A 55 -10.37 -5.82 13.93
CA SER A 55 -9.25 -6.13 13.04
C SER A 55 -9.70 -7.00 11.86
N SER A 56 -9.03 -6.89 10.71
CA SER A 56 -9.29 -7.67 9.51
C SER A 56 -8.01 -7.92 8.73
N THR A 57 -7.69 -9.19 8.50
CA THR A 57 -6.62 -9.60 7.56
C THR A 57 -7.07 -9.53 6.09
N ARG A 58 -8.36 -9.31 5.82
CA ARG A 58 -8.93 -9.26 4.47
C ARG A 58 -9.19 -7.82 4.04
N ALA A 59 -8.58 -7.42 2.92
CA ALA A 59 -9.06 -6.33 2.09
C ALA A 59 -10.46 -6.71 1.59
N GLN A 60 -11.53 -6.17 2.17
CA GLN A 60 -12.88 -6.49 1.69
C GLN A 60 -13.04 -5.95 0.26
N ALA A 61 -13.05 -6.88 -0.69
CA ALA A 61 -13.09 -6.67 -2.13
C ALA A 61 -14.39 -5.99 -2.56
N GLY A 62 -14.32 -4.71 -2.91
CA GLY A 62 -15.22 -4.11 -3.89
C GLY A 62 -14.80 -4.46 -5.32
N SER A 63 -15.64 -4.14 -6.31
CA SER A 63 -15.36 -4.40 -7.73
C SER A 63 -14.10 -3.68 -8.23
N VAL A 64 -13.22 -4.46 -8.86
CA VAL A 64 -11.95 -4.08 -9.51
C VAL A 64 -12.14 -2.89 -10.46
N ARG A 65 -11.31 -1.85 -10.33
CA ARG A 65 -11.07 -0.86 -11.38
C ARG A 65 -9.81 -1.28 -12.13
N ALA A 66 -9.96 -1.59 -13.40
CA ALA A 66 -8.91 -2.13 -14.25
C ALA A 66 -8.00 -1.04 -14.80
N ILE A 67 -6.67 -1.26 -14.76
CA ILE A 67 -5.74 -0.69 -15.75
C ILE A 67 -4.69 -1.75 -16.16
N VAL A 68 -4.73 -2.08 -17.46
CA VAL A 68 -3.82 -2.83 -18.37
C VAL A 68 -2.86 -3.88 -17.78
N ASN A 69 -3.06 -5.13 -18.25
CA ASN A 69 -2.59 -6.44 -17.72
C ASN A 69 -3.41 -6.94 -16.52
N ASP A 70 -3.18 -8.20 -16.11
CA ASP A 70 -3.96 -8.89 -15.07
C ASP A 70 -3.77 -8.17 -13.72
N ASP A 71 -4.61 -7.15 -13.50
CA ASP A 71 -4.56 -6.24 -12.38
C ASP A 71 -5.10 -6.95 -11.13
N GLY A 72 -4.17 -7.54 -10.37
CA GLY A 72 -4.47 -8.22 -9.11
C GLY A 72 -4.85 -7.29 -7.95
N ARG A 73 -4.93 -5.96 -8.16
CA ARG A 73 -5.31 -5.02 -7.09
C ARG A 73 -6.79 -5.19 -6.75
N VAL A 74 -7.08 -5.24 -5.46
CA VAL A 74 -8.43 -5.34 -4.93
C VAL A 74 -8.70 -4.11 -4.07
N PRO A 75 -9.82 -3.39 -4.28
CA PRO A 75 -10.12 -2.22 -3.48
C PRO A 75 -10.37 -2.61 -2.03
N VAL A 76 -9.68 -1.94 -1.11
CA VAL A 76 -9.86 -2.08 0.32
C VAL A 76 -11.01 -1.18 0.76
N THR A 77 -12.13 -1.78 1.18
CA THR A 77 -13.29 -1.02 1.69
C THR A 77 -13.52 -1.16 3.19
N SER A 78 -12.68 -1.96 3.86
CA SER A 78 -12.77 -2.19 5.30
C SER A 78 -12.31 -0.95 6.07
N ARG A 79 -13.06 -0.61 7.13
CA ARG A 79 -12.68 0.42 8.10
C ARG A 79 -11.95 -0.13 9.33
N ARG A 80 -11.63 -1.43 9.31
CA ARG A 80 -10.99 -2.15 10.42
C ARG A 80 -9.49 -1.97 10.37
N TYR A 81 -8.83 -2.13 11.51
CA TYR A 81 -7.37 -2.25 11.55
C TYR A 81 -6.93 -3.46 10.71
N PRO A 82 -5.80 -3.41 9.96
CA PRO A 82 -4.83 -2.33 9.83
C PRO A 82 -5.23 -1.22 8.84
N TRP A 83 -6.27 -1.43 8.02
CA TRP A 83 -6.68 -0.52 6.95
C TRP A 83 -7.13 0.86 7.44
N SER A 84 -7.58 0.94 8.69
CA SER A 84 -7.92 2.20 9.37
C SER A 84 -6.71 3.13 9.51
N ALA A 85 -5.50 2.59 9.68
CA ALA A 85 -4.27 3.35 9.88
C ALA A 85 -3.68 3.93 8.58
N ILE A 86 -4.22 3.56 7.42
CA ILE A 86 -3.73 3.97 6.09
C ILE A 86 -4.65 5.06 5.53
N GLY A 87 -4.08 6.19 5.14
CA GLY A 87 -4.81 7.38 4.72
C GLY A 87 -4.24 8.04 3.49
N ARG A 88 -5.00 9.01 2.97
CA ARG A 88 -4.56 9.85 1.86
C ARG A 88 -3.89 11.11 2.42
N VAL A 89 -2.77 11.50 1.85
CA VAL A 89 -2.09 12.77 2.11
C VAL A 89 -2.43 13.69 0.97
N ASP A 90 -3.12 14.79 1.24
CA ASP A 90 -3.68 15.69 0.23
C ASP A 90 -3.02 17.06 0.29
N TRP A 91 -2.54 17.58 -0.85
CA TRP A 91 -2.16 18.98 -0.97
C TRP A 91 -3.38 19.83 -1.28
N VAL A 92 -3.56 20.89 -0.52
CA VAL A 92 -4.72 21.78 -0.60
C VAL A 92 -4.25 23.19 -0.89
N ASN A 93 -4.81 23.78 -1.95
CA ASN A 93 -4.53 25.17 -2.30
C ASN A 93 -5.29 26.16 -1.40
N HIS A 94 -4.99 27.45 -1.54
CA HIS A 94 -5.64 28.54 -0.79
C HIS A 94 -7.17 28.64 -0.96
N ARG A 95 -7.76 27.92 -1.93
CA ARG A 95 -9.22 27.85 -2.15
C ARG A 95 -9.86 26.61 -1.52
N GLY A 96 -9.09 25.80 -0.80
CA GLY A 96 -9.57 24.56 -0.20
C GLY A 96 -9.70 23.39 -1.20
N GLN A 97 -9.11 23.50 -2.39
CA GLN A 97 -9.18 22.44 -3.40
C GLN A 97 -7.97 21.51 -3.31
N VAL A 98 -8.22 20.21 -3.38
CA VAL A 98 -7.15 19.20 -3.48
C VAL A 98 -6.47 19.31 -4.84
N THR A 99 -5.17 19.57 -4.86
CA THR A 99 -4.36 19.72 -6.08
C THR A 99 -3.55 18.47 -6.43
N GLY A 100 -3.46 17.52 -5.51
CA GLY A 100 -2.89 16.20 -5.73
C GLY A 100 -2.87 15.42 -4.42
N SER A 101 -2.34 14.20 -4.46
CA SER A 101 -2.29 13.36 -3.28
C SER A 101 -1.23 12.27 -3.32
N CYS A 102 -0.84 11.84 -2.13
CA CYS A 102 -0.07 10.64 -1.84
C CYS A 102 -0.82 9.69 -0.89
N THR A 103 -0.18 8.59 -0.55
CA THR A 103 -0.58 7.70 0.55
C THR A 103 0.25 8.02 1.78
N GLY A 104 -0.34 7.92 2.97
CA GLY A 104 0.37 7.97 4.24
C GLY A 104 -0.09 6.86 5.18
N THR A 105 0.76 6.49 6.12
CA THR A 105 0.48 5.46 7.14
C THR A 105 0.72 6.01 8.54
N LEU A 106 -0.25 5.89 9.44
CA LEU A 106 -0.05 6.18 10.85
C LEU A 106 0.97 5.21 11.44
N ILE A 107 2.06 5.76 11.99
CA ILE A 107 3.13 5.05 12.70
C ILE A 107 3.28 5.53 14.15
N GLY A 108 2.37 6.38 14.62
CA GLY A 108 2.36 6.86 15.99
C GLY A 108 1.06 7.55 16.33
N VAL A 109 1.01 8.16 17.50
CA VAL A 109 -0.16 8.89 18.00
C VAL A 109 -0.56 10.02 17.03
N ASP A 110 0.40 10.82 16.60
CA ASP A 110 0.22 11.96 15.68
C ASP A 110 1.23 11.92 14.53
N LEU A 111 1.79 10.75 14.20
CA LEU A 111 2.86 10.59 13.20
C LEU A 111 2.41 9.78 11.99
N VAL A 112 2.67 10.31 10.79
CA VAL A 112 2.37 9.66 9.50
C VAL A 112 3.66 9.48 8.70
N LEU A 113 3.94 8.26 8.26
CA LEU A 113 4.98 7.95 7.29
C LEU A 113 4.47 8.13 5.86
N THR A 114 5.24 8.80 5.02
CA THR A 114 5.03 8.96 3.57
C THR A 114 6.38 9.09 2.85
N ASN A 115 6.39 9.40 1.56
CA ASN A 115 7.59 9.71 0.79
C ASN A 115 7.99 11.19 0.92
N ALA A 116 9.28 11.51 0.79
CA ALA A 116 9.75 12.88 0.81
C ALA A 116 9.31 13.67 -0.42
N HIS A 117 9.24 13.04 -1.59
CA HIS A 117 8.70 13.69 -2.80
C HIS A 117 7.22 14.09 -2.63
N CYS A 118 6.51 13.50 -1.66
CA CYS A 118 5.15 13.88 -1.35
C CYS A 118 5.05 15.21 -0.58
N ILE A 119 6.16 15.75 -0.09
CA ILE A 119 6.17 17.00 0.67
C ILE A 119 7.20 18.00 0.18
N VAL A 120 8.18 17.60 -0.64
CA VAL A 120 9.19 18.50 -1.21
C VAL A 120 8.76 18.87 -2.64
N ASP A 121 8.68 20.17 -2.95
CA ASP A 121 8.40 20.65 -4.30
C ASP A 121 9.64 20.50 -5.20
N GLU A 122 9.54 19.74 -6.30
CA GLU A 122 10.63 19.46 -7.25
C GLU A 122 11.35 20.71 -7.75
N ALA A 123 10.61 21.77 -8.05
CA ALA A 123 11.17 23.00 -8.60
C ALA A 123 12.06 23.77 -7.61
N SER A 124 11.82 23.62 -6.31
CA SER A 124 12.51 24.39 -5.27
C SER A 124 13.40 23.56 -4.36
N ASP A 125 13.21 22.23 -4.36
CA ASP A 125 13.83 21.29 -3.42
C ASP A 125 13.61 21.70 -1.95
N ARG A 126 12.42 22.25 -1.67
CA ARG A 126 11.97 22.67 -0.34
C ARG A 126 10.60 22.09 -0.01
N PRO A 127 10.26 21.97 1.28
CA PRO A 127 8.92 21.59 1.68
C PRO A 127 7.86 22.48 1.04
N THR A 128 6.77 21.86 0.61
CA THR A 128 5.66 22.51 -0.07
C THR A 128 5.05 23.59 0.82
N THR A 129 4.65 24.69 0.18
CA THR A 129 3.95 25.79 0.86
C THR A 129 2.44 25.60 0.90
N GLN A 130 1.93 24.53 0.26
CA GLN A 130 0.52 24.18 0.31
C GLN A 130 0.13 23.66 1.69
N THR A 131 -1.15 23.80 2.04
CA THR A 131 -1.68 23.10 3.21
C THR A 131 -1.69 21.61 2.92
N VAL A 132 -1.16 20.80 3.83
CA VAL A 132 -1.18 19.34 3.71
C VAL A 132 -2.14 18.76 4.74
N LEU A 133 -3.06 17.92 4.27
CA LEU A 133 -4.05 17.24 5.11
C LEU A 133 -3.84 15.73 5.04
N PHE A 134 -3.96 15.06 6.18
CA PHE A 134 -4.03 13.61 6.24
C PHE A 134 -5.46 13.15 6.52
N ARG A 135 -5.95 12.22 5.69
CA ARG A 135 -7.31 11.67 5.74
C ARG A 135 -7.24 10.15 5.92
N PRO A 136 -7.26 9.63 7.16
CA PRO A 136 -7.23 8.19 7.41
C PRO A 136 -8.48 7.51 6.85
N ASN A 137 -8.31 6.28 6.37
CA ASN A 137 -9.40 5.41 5.96
C ASN A 137 -10.43 6.07 5.01
N LEU A 138 -9.91 6.83 4.03
CA LEU A 138 -10.72 7.43 2.98
C LEU A 138 -11.32 6.32 2.11
N VAL A 139 -12.63 6.10 2.18
CA VAL A 139 -13.30 5.09 1.35
C VAL A 139 -14.31 5.80 0.45
N ARG A 140 -14.18 5.59 -0.87
CA ARG A 140 -15.07 6.21 -1.87
C ARG A 140 -15.15 7.74 -1.73
N GLY A 141 -13.99 8.38 -1.55
CA GLY A 141 -13.85 9.83 -1.44
C GLY A 141 -14.34 10.43 -0.11
N ARG A 142 -14.57 9.61 0.92
CA ARG A 142 -15.00 10.07 2.24
C ARG A 142 -14.13 9.50 3.35
N ALA A 143 -13.55 10.42 4.13
CA ALA A 143 -12.95 10.14 5.42
C ALA A 143 -13.85 10.74 6.51
N GLU A 144 -13.85 10.12 7.69
CA GLU A 144 -14.65 10.60 8.82
C GLU A 144 -13.98 11.78 9.53
N THR A 145 -12.65 11.81 9.53
CA THR A 145 -11.84 12.90 10.06
C THR A 145 -10.73 13.27 9.08
N GLU A 146 -10.16 14.45 9.31
CA GLU A 146 -8.92 14.90 8.69
C GLU A 146 -8.08 15.65 9.73
N ALA A 147 -6.76 15.62 9.56
CA ALA A 147 -5.82 16.36 10.38
C ALA A 147 -4.89 17.17 9.48
N GLN A 148 -4.49 18.34 9.94
CA GLN A 148 -3.49 19.16 9.26
C GLN A 148 -2.08 18.71 9.67
N VAL A 149 -1.16 18.71 8.70
CA VAL A 149 0.27 18.51 8.97
C VAL A 149 0.87 19.81 9.50
N MET A 150 1.54 19.71 10.66
CA MET A 150 2.12 20.84 11.38
C MET A 150 3.64 20.91 11.24
N ASP A 151 4.29 19.75 11.29
CA ASP A 151 5.75 19.63 11.16
C ASP A 151 6.09 18.47 10.22
N VAL A 152 7.26 18.57 9.58
CA VAL A 152 7.77 17.52 8.69
C VAL A 152 9.24 17.27 8.98
N ALA A 153 9.58 16.00 9.16
CA ALA A 153 10.94 15.49 9.07
C ALA A 153 11.04 14.64 7.81
N TYR A 154 12.12 14.75 7.05
CA TYR A 154 12.33 13.98 5.84
C TYR A 154 13.81 13.64 5.69
N GLY A 155 14.11 12.69 4.81
CA GLY A 155 15.48 12.38 4.42
C GLY A 155 16.17 13.53 3.67
N ASP A 156 17.15 13.19 2.85
CA ASP A 156 17.76 14.15 1.91
C ASP A 156 16.77 14.53 0.79
N SER A 157 17.22 15.37 -0.15
CA SER A 157 16.47 15.73 -1.35
C SER A 157 15.94 14.48 -2.08
N PRO A 158 14.63 14.33 -2.30
CA PRO A 158 14.08 13.19 -3.06
C PRO A 158 14.39 13.26 -4.56
N TYR A 159 14.87 14.41 -5.05
CA TYR A 159 15.12 14.65 -6.47
C TYR A 159 16.61 14.58 -6.83
N THR A 160 17.49 14.87 -5.87
CA THR A 160 18.95 14.89 -6.10
C THR A 160 19.72 13.94 -5.17
N GLY A 161 19.09 13.47 -4.09
CA GLY A 161 19.64 12.51 -3.15
C GLY A 161 19.46 11.04 -3.60
N GLN A 162 19.64 10.12 -2.65
CA GLN A 162 19.49 8.69 -2.94
C GLN A 162 18.03 8.28 -2.83
N ALA A 163 17.60 7.28 -3.62
CA ALA A 163 16.25 6.74 -3.52
C ALA A 163 15.92 6.19 -2.11
N ALA A 164 16.93 5.77 -1.35
CA ALA A 164 16.80 5.33 0.04
C ALA A 164 16.37 6.46 0.99
N ASP A 165 16.54 7.72 0.59
CA ASP A 165 16.21 8.91 1.39
C ASP A 165 14.81 9.47 1.09
N ASP A 166 14.04 8.85 0.18
CA ASP A 166 12.68 9.28 -0.19
C ASP A 166 11.63 8.85 0.86
N TRP A 167 11.83 9.27 2.09
CA TRP A 167 10.92 9.07 3.22
C TRP A 167 10.69 10.38 3.97
N ALA A 168 9.48 10.54 4.50
CA ALA A 168 9.13 11.65 5.37
C ALA A 168 8.18 11.20 6.48
N ILE A 169 8.34 11.81 7.64
CA ILE A 169 7.46 11.70 8.81
C ILE A 169 6.75 13.04 8.98
N LEU A 170 5.43 12.99 8.92
CA LEU A 170 4.55 14.13 9.12
C LEU A 170 4.01 14.09 10.54
N ARG A 171 4.05 15.22 11.24
CA ARG A 171 3.37 15.40 12.52
C ARG A 171 2.02 16.07 12.31
N LEU A 172 0.97 15.49 12.87
CA LEU A 172 -0.41 15.95 12.76
C LEU A 172 -0.80 16.90 13.90
N ASP A 173 -1.79 17.74 13.65
CA ASP A 173 -2.42 18.61 14.66
C ASP A 173 -3.34 17.86 15.64
N GLN A 174 -3.64 16.59 15.36
CA GLN A 174 -4.54 15.74 16.14
C GLN A 174 -3.97 14.32 16.31
N PRO A 175 -4.23 13.66 17.46
CA PRO A 175 -3.71 12.33 17.78
C PRO A 175 -4.50 11.21 17.08
N LEU A 176 -4.57 11.22 15.73
CA LEU A 176 -5.40 10.28 14.97
C LEU A 176 -5.02 8.80 15.17
N GLY A 177 -3.78 8.51 15.58
CA GLY A 177 -3.34 7.16 15.95
C GLY A 177 -4.09 6.55 17.14
N GLU A 178 -4.62 7.37 18.05
CA GLU A 178 -5.46 6.90 19.17
C GLU A 178 -6.81 6.38 18.69
N THR A 179 -7.35 6.97 17.62
CA THR A 179 -8.66 6.64 17.05
C THR A 179 -8.57 5.51 16.03
N TYR A 180 -7.59 5.56 15.13
CA TYR A 180 -7.49 4.65 13.98
C TYR A 180 -6.47 3.51 14.17
N GLY A 181 -5.67 3.59 15.23
CA GLY A 181 -4.50 2.74 15.41
C GLY A 181 -3.32 3.20 14.56
N TYR A 182 -2.16 2.60 14.83
CA TYR A 182 -0.96 2.81 14.01
C TYR A 182 -0.23 1.49 13.78
N LEU A 183 0.48 1.41 12.65
CA LEU A 183 1.31 0.27 12.31
C LEU A 183 2.64 0.35 13.05
N GLY A 184 3.14 -0.80 13.47
CA GLY A 184 4.51 -0.94 13.94
C GLY A 184 5.49 -1.00 12.78
N TRP A 185 6.78 -0.85 13.08
CA TRP A 185 7.86 -1.02 12.10
C TRP A 185 8.90 -2.00 12.62
N ARG A 186 9.70 -2.53 11.70
CA ARG A 186 10.80 -3.47 11.95
C ARG A 186 12.04 -2.99 11.21
N THR A 187 13.19 -3.04 11.87
CA THR A 187 14.47 -2.91 11.20
C THR A 187 14.86 -4.26 10.61
N LEU A 188 15.12 -4.28 9.30
CA LEU A 188 15.45 -5.50 8.56
C LEU A 188 16.87 -5.39 7.99
N ASP A 189 17.65 -6.46 8.09
CA ASP A 189 18.87 -6.61 7.30
C ASP A 189 18.52 -7.25 5.96
N LEU A 190 18.40 -6.41 4.93
CA LEU A 190 18.11 -6.87 3.57
C LEU A 190 19.32 -7.52 2.88
N GLY A 191 20.50 -7.53 3.51
CA GLY A 191 21.65 -8.31 3.08
C GLY A 191 21.62 -9.76 3.56
N ASP A 192 20.77 -10.08 4.53
CA ASP A 192 20.59 -11.44 5.04
C ASP A 192 19.61 -12.23 4.13
N PRO A 193 20.08 -13.30 3.45
CA PRO A 193 19.23 -14.11 2.58
C PRO A 193 18.06 -14.78 3.31
N ASP A 194 18.19 -15.07 4.62
CA ASP A 194 17.12 -15.68 5.41
C ASP A 194 16.01 -14.67 5.68
N VAL A 195 16.35 -13.40 5.89
CA VAL A 195 15.38 -12.31 5.99
C VAL A 195 14.65 -12.11 4.67
N LEU A 196 15.40 -12.10 3.54
CA LEU A 196 14.81 -11.96 2.21
C LEU A 196 13.83 -13.10 1.89
N ALA A 197 14.20 -14.35 2.16
CA ALA A 197 13.35 -15.51 1.94
C ALA A 197 12.05 -15.48 2.76
N GLN A 198 12.10 -14.91 3.98
CA GLN A 198 10.91 -14.80 4.83
C GLN A 198 9.94 -13.69 4.39
N ILE A 199 10.44 -12.57 3.84
CA ILE A 199 9.57 -11.48 3.38
C ILE A 199 9.05 -11.70 1.96
N GLU A 200 9.71 -12.54 1.16
CA GLU A 200 9.27 -12.89 -0.19
C GLU A 200 7.84 -13.46 -0.17
N GLY A 201 6.95 -12.89 -1.00
CA GLY A 201 5.55 -13.28 -1.06
C GLY A 201 4.68 -12.87 0.14
N ASN A 202 5.27 -12.28 1.19
CA ASN A 202 4.58 -11.88 2.42
C ASN A 202 4.42 -10.35 2.58
N ILE A 203 4.79 -9.57 1.56
CA ILE A 203 4.60 -8.12 1.52
C ILE A 203 3.28 -7.79 0.84
N SER A 204 2.46 -6.97 1.50
CA SER A 204 1.28 -6.36 0.90
C SER A 204 1.49 -4.86 0.76
N VAL A 205 1.27 -4.33 -0.45
CA VAL A 205 1.33 -2.89 -0.72
C VAL A 205 -0.10 -2.36 -0.82
N VAL A 206 -0.41 -1.36 0.02
CA VAL A 206 -1.74 -0.74 0.06
C VAL A 206 -1.59 0.77 0.03
N GLY A 207 -2.41 1.42 -0.80
CA GLY A 207 -2.43 2.86 -0.89
C GLY A 207 -3.53 3.39 -1.81
N TYR A 208 -3.53 4.70 -1.95
CA TYR A 208 -4.41 5.47 -2.81
C TYR A 208 -3.71 5.73 -4.12
N ALA A 209 -4.00 4.90 -5.13
CA ALA A 209 -3.55 5.18 -6.48
C ALA A 209 -4.32 6.42 -7.00
N GLY A 210 -3.59 7.47 -7.34
CA GLY A 210 -4.11 8.53 -8.20
C GLY A 210 -4.34 7.96 -9.59
N ASP A 211 -5.54 8.18 -10.11
CA ASP A 211 -5.99 7.87 -11.46
C ASP A 211 -5.40 8.82 -12.52
#